data_AF-A0A2K3KB95-F1
#
_entry.id   AF-A0A2K3KB95-F1
#
_cell.length_a   1.000
_cell.length_b   1.000
_cell.length_c   1.000
_cell.angle_alpha   90.00
_cell.angle_beta   90.00
_cell.angle_gamma   90.00
#
_symmetry.space_group_name_H-M   'P 1'
#
loop_
_entity.id
_entity.type
_entity.pdbx_description
1 polymer ?
#
loop_
_entity_poly.entity_id
_entity_poly.type
_entity_poly.pdbx_seq_one_letter_code
_entity_poly.pdbx_strand_id
1 'polypeptide(L)' 'MVDVGGGTGNTAKIICEAFPELKYIVLDLPQVVSGLAGNNNLSFVGGNMFKSIPQADAVMLK' A
#
# COMPACT_ATOMS: atom_id res chain seq x y z
N MET A 1 1.35 1.30 -8.19
CA MET A 1 0.86 2.45 -7.41
C MET A 1 1.22 2.26 -5.93
N VAL A 2 1.48 3.36 -5.20
CA VAL A 2 1.67 3.34 -3.74
C VAL A 2 0.65 4.22 -3.03
N ASP A 3 0.11 3.74 -1.92
CA ASP A 3 -0.83 4.42 -1.03
C ASP A 3 -0.16 4.69 0.30
N VAL A 4 0.13 5.97 0.55
CA VAL A 4 0.87 6.44 1.71
C VAL A 4 -0.12 6.85 2.79
N GLY A 5 0.01 6.28 3.98
CA GLY A 5 -1.02 6.39 5.02
C GLY A 5 -2.24 5.52 4.73
N GLY A 6 -2.06 4.45 3.94
CA GLY A 6 -3.16 3.59 3.48
C GLY A 6 -3.78 2.69 4.57
N GLY A 7 -3.23 2.70 5.79
CA GLY A 7 -3.74 1.96 6.94
C GLY A 7 -3.78 0.46 6.71
N THR A 8 -4.96 -0.14 6.93
CA THR A 8 -5.21 -1.58 6.71
C THR A 8 -5.51 -1.94 5.25
N GLY A 9 -5.36 -0.99 4.32
CA GLY A 9 -5.43 -1.22 2.88
C GLY A 9 -6.84 -1.37 2.32
N ASN A 10 -7.87 -0.78 2.94
CA ASN A 10 -9.25 -0.87 2.43
C ASN A 10 -9.40 -0.29 1.02
N THR A 11 -8.81 0.88 0.76
CA THR A 11 -8.77 1.48 -0.58
C THR A 11 -8.05 0.56 -1.56
N ALA A 12 -6.91 0.02 -1.14
CA ALA A 12 -6.08 -0.87 -1.95
C ALA A 12 -6.82 -2.14 -2.39
N LYS A 13 -7.60 -2.76 -1.49
CA LYS A 13 -8.41 -3.95 -1.80
C LYS A 13 -9.43 -3.67 -2.89
N ILE A 14 -10.19 -2.58 -2.78
CA ILE A 14 -11.19 -2.17 -3.77
C ILE A 14 -10.53 -1.92 -5.14
N ILE A 15 -9.38 -1.23 -5.15
CA ILE A 15 -8.65 -0.95 -6.38
C ILE A 15 -8.09 -2.24 -7.00
N CYS A 16 -7.51 -3.14 -6.20
CA CYS A 16 -6.98 -4.41 -6.69
C CYS A 16 -8.07 -5.34 -7.22
N GLU A 17 -9.29 -5.26 -6.69
CA GLU A 17 -10.48 -5.96 -7.20
C GLU A 17 -10.94 -5.38 -8.55
N ALA A 18 -10.96 -4.05 -8.68
CA ALA A 18 -11.34 -3.38 -9.93
C ALA A 18 -10.28 -3.51 -11.04
N PHE A 19 -9.00 -3.59 -10.67
CA PHE A 19 -7.86 -3.64 -11.58
C PHE A 19 -6.89 -4.76 -11.18
N PRO A 20 -7.18 -6.03 -11.52
CA PRO A 20 -6.39 -7.18 -11.07
C PRO A 20 -4.92 -7.15 -11.50
N GLU A 21 -4.60 -6.51 -12.62
CA GLU A 21 -3.24 -6.41 -13.16
C GLU A 21 -2.40 -5.30 -12.49
N LEU A 22 -3.03 -4.40 -11.73
CA LEU A 22 -2.34 -3.29 -11.08
C LEU A 22 -1.62 -3.77 -9.83
N LYS A 23 -0.30 -3.58 -9.78
CA LYS A 23 0.46 -3.74 -8.54
C LYS A 23 0.27 -2.55 -7.61
N TYR A 24 -0.11 -2.85 -6.38
CA TYR A 24 -0.45 -1.88 -5.36
C TYR A 24 0.35 -2.11 -4.08
N ILE A 25 0.89 -1.03 -3.52
CA ILE A 25 1.67 -1.04 -2.28
C ILE A 25 1.00 -0.13 -1.28
N VAL A 26 0.67 -0.64 -0.09
CA VAL A 26 0.26 0.19 1.05
C VAL A 26 1.49 0.46 1.91
N LEU A 27 1.85 1.73 2.06
CA LEU A 27 2.88 2.20 2.97
C LEU A 27 2.21 2.83 4.20
N ASP A 28 2.49 2.28 5.37
CA ASP A 28 2.11 2.89 6.64
C ASP A 28 3.18 2.61 7.71
N LEU A 29 2.97 3.10 8.93
CA LEU A 29 3.86 2.84 10.04
C LEU A 29 3.95 1.32 10.33
N PRO A 30 5.12 0.80 10.75
CA PRO A 30 5.31 -0.64 10.96
C PRO A 30 4.26 -1.30 11.86
N GLN A 31 3.82 -0.61 12.92
CA GLN A 31 2.78 -1.10 13.83
C GLN A 31 1.38 -1.18 13.21
N VAL A 32 1.12 -0.40 12.16
CA VAL A 32 -0.18 -0.37 11.48
C VAL A 32 -0.31 -1.54 10.51
N VAL A 33 0.77 -1.86 9.79
CA VAL A 33 0.79 -2.96 8.82
C VAL A 33 1.25 -4.29 9.39
N SER A 34 1.62 -4.32 10.67
CA SER A 34 2.06 -5.55 11.35
C SER A 34 0.97 -6.62 11.30
N GLY A 35 1.34 -7.83 10.86
CA GLY A 35 0.42 -8.97 10.74
C GLY A 35 -0.55 -8.91 9.56
N LEU A 36 -0.50 -7.86 8.73
CA LEU A 36 -1.26 -7.81 7.49
C LEU A 36 -0.58 -8.64 6.41
N ALA A 37 -1.34 -9.54 5.79
CA ALA A 37 -0.90 -10.30 4.64
C ALA A 37 -1.43 -9.66 3.35
N GLY A 38 -0.53 -9.45 2.40
CA GLY A 38 -0.88 -9.08 1.03
C GLY A 38 -1.39 -10.28 0.21
N ASN A 39 -1.54 -10.06 -1.08
CA ASN A 39 -1.85 -11.09 -2.07
C ASN A 39 -0.99 -10.85 -3.34
N ASN A 40 -1.35 -11.46 -4.47
CA ASN A 40 -0.57 -11.39 -5.71
C ASN A 40 -0.33 -9.96 -6.23
N ASN A 41 -1.27 -9.03 -6.01
CA ASN A 41 -1.19 -7.67 -6.54
C ASN A 41 -1.19 -6.59 -5.44
N LEU A 42 -1.39 -6.96 -4.18
CA LEU A 42 -1.33 -6.07 -3.01
C LEU A 42 -0.19 -6.44 -2.07
N SER A 43 0.66 -5.47 -1.73
CA SER A 43 1.71 -5.61 -0.72
C SER A 43 1.59 -4.56 0.38
N PHE A 44 1.97 -4.92 1.61
CA PHE A 44 2.06 -4.01 2.75
C PHE A 44 3.52 -3.75 3.10
N VAL A 45 3.88 -2.49 3.26
CA VAL A 45 5.24 -2.05 3.59
C VAL A 45 5.19 -1.18 4.83
N GLY A 46 5.91 -1.59 5.87
CA GLY A 46 6.10 -0.79 7.08
C GLY A 46 7.23 0.21 6.88
N GLY A 47 6.97 1.50 7.12
CA GLY A 47 7.98 2.53 6.93
C GLY A 47 7.60 3.90 7.45
N ASN A 48 8.42 4.89 7.10
CA ASN A 48 8.16 6.30 7.39
C ASN A 48 8.28 7.09 6.09
N MET A 49 7.16 7.67 5.65
CA MET A 49 7.08 8.44 4.40
C MET A 49 8.02 9.66 4.35
N PHE A 50 8.36 10.24 5.51
CA PHE A 50 9.32 11.35 5.59
C PHE A 50 10.77 10.91 5.37
N LYS A 51 11.05 9.60 5.39
CA LYS A 51 12.37 9.03 5.09
C LYS A 51 12.44 8.50 3.67
N SER A 52 11.45 7.69 3.28
CA SER A 52 11.41 7.06 1.96
C SER A 52 10.00 6.57 1.64
N ILE A 53 9.62 6.68 0.37
CA ILE A 53 8.41 6.09 -0.19
C ILE A 53 8.85 5.08 -1.27
N PRO A 54 8.24 3.87 -1.34
CA PRO A 54 8.49 2.92 -2.42
C PRO A 54 8.30 3.55 -3.80
N GLN A 55 9.18 3.19 -4.74
CA GLN A 55 9.05 3.63 -6.13
C GLN A 55 7.79 3.04 -6.77
N ALA A 56 7.00 3.89 -7.41
CA ALA A 56 5.80 3.51 -8.14
C ALA A 56 5.47 4.57 -9.20
N ASP A 57 4.65 4.21 -10.19
CA ASP A 57 4.21 5.12 -11.27
C ASP A 57 3.31 6.26 -10.75
N ALA A 58 2.63 6.03 -9.63
CA ALA A 58 1.75 6.99 -8.99
C ALA A 58 1.73 6.79 -7.46
N VAL A 59 1.53 7.91 -6.76
CA VAL A 59 1.40 8.00 -5.30
C VAL A 59 0.01 8.54 -4.99
N MET A 60 -0.72 7.84 -4.12
CA MET A 60 -1.89 8.35 -3.42
C MET A 60 -1.48 8.65 -1.98
N LEU A 61 -1.86 9.82 -1.49
CA LEU A 61 -1.56 10.29 -0.15
C LEU A 61 -2.88 10.56 0.57
N LYS A 62 -3.00 10.04 1.80
CA LYS A 62 -4.16 10.22 2.65
C LYS A 62 -3.79 10.88 3.97
#